data_AF-A0A7X3V4R9-F1
#
_entry.id   AF-A0A7X3V4R9-F1
#
_cell.length_a   1.000
_cell.length_b   1.000
_cell.length_c   1.000
_cell.angle_alpha   90.00
_cell.angle_beta   90.00
_cell.angle_gamma   90.00
#
_symmetry.space_group_name_H-M   'P 1'
#
loop_
_entity.id
_entity.type
_entity.pdbx_description
1 polymer ?
#
loop_
_entity_poly.entity_id
_entity_poly.type
_entity_poly.pdbx_seq_one_letter_code
_entity_poly.pdbx_strand_id
1 'polypeptide(L)'
;MNRTRSRHSSHGLLHRARVLPWCCAAGEGRRVRLRRGPIEHPGIHDRGRQQGRRLRAGPQTDLRAGHPASDRQRVPRYSHRDGLRQPRHGPDQPPCGGLQGGRPRYQHTWRAERRAACGGCGDDRALGQRQGRRPRPVGGLRRQQRGRAVPGPGAVRARRGRLTQTVSRPRPGSRIHQVRREVDACSPAALLSAGQGGARGFWALGDRWIAHTGVVGEIAVPGRLFAEDGGRARGATGSCRFQAVQDQAARIFGGIEGGGRSRVFGGFAFAPRKSGDRVWASFPPALFHLPEAELEHNPVTRTCTLVVRARSRADVRRKWDLWARRVGDGATRSRPVHRYEGLGASGTRLAASRLERAIWHRMVSGTLRRIRDGQAEKVVLARTMEVDPPHPVEPLDLVMALWEENHGSHVFLFEPGPGSALVGAAPETIATVVNGVVRSTAVAGSIGVGSDSVETAQLARELYNSDKDRAEHDFVVRDMVARLSALGCTVRRDVAPHVLTLARIQHLETKIAATIPDALTLLDIVASLHPTPAVCGIPRNVARSILTESEVFDRGWYAGPVGWFGSDGKGIFVPALRSAVGTGSRWRLFAGGGIVAGSDPALEWEETELKFQPVLRAMARAGIAAGAATGSG
;
A
#
# COMPACT_ATOMS: atom_id res chain seq x y z
N MET A 1 -35.34 -54.58 35.44
CA MET A 1 -36.77 -54.70 35.06
C MET A 1 -37.20 -53.39 34.39
N ASN A 2 -36.98 -53.25 33.09
CA ASN A 2 -37.90 -53.53 31.99
C ASN A 2 -39.01 -52.46 31.80
N ARG A 3 -38.85 -51.57 30.81
CA ARG A 3 -39.76 -51.50 29.66
C ARG A 3 -39.17 -50.71 28.49
N THR A 4 -39.16 -51.42 27.37
CA THR A 4 -38.76 -51.12 26.00
C THR A 4 -39.82 -50.37 25.18
N ARG A 5 -39.35 -49.66 24.14
CA ARG A 5 -39.84 -49.56 22.72
C ARG A 5 -39.70 -48.11 22.22
N SER A 6 -39.41 -47.79 20.97
CA SER A 6 -38.80 -48.45 19.82
C SER A 6 -38.61 -47.37 18.74
N ARG A 7 -37.52 -47.49 17.98
CA ARG A 7 -37.18 -46.91 16.66
C ARG A 7 -38.29 -46.21 15.89
N HIS A 8 -37.96 -45.08 15.24
CA HIS A 8 -38.19 -44.85 13.81
C HIS A 8 -37.10 -43.94 13.22
N SER A 9 -36.70 -44.26 12.00
CA SER A 9 -35.59 -43.71 11.22
C SER A 9 -36.13 -42.99 9.97
N SER A 10 -35.61 -41.82 9.67
CA SER A 10 -35.72 -41.14 8.36
C SER A 10 -34.58 -40.10 8.27
N HIS A 11 -33.49 -40.39 7.56
CA HIS A 11 -33.23 -39.97 6.18
C HIS A 11 -33.31 -38.46 5.91
N GLY A 12 -32.13 -37.89 5.61
CA GLY A 12 -31.95 -36.87 4.57
C GLY A 12 -32.05 -35.40 5.00
N LEU A 13 -30.91 -34.72 5.08
CA LEU A 13 -30.52 -33.69 4.09
C LEU A 13 -29.21 -33.00 4.49
N LEU A 14 -28.17 -33.28 3.70
CA LEU A 14 -26.95 -32.49 3.58
C LEU A 14 -27.29 -31.07 3.12
N HIS A 15 -27.18 -30.08 4.01
CA HIS A 15 -27.15 -28.69 3.57
C HIS A 15 -25.77 -28.37 2.98
N ARG A 16 -25.68 -28.51 1.65
CA ARG A 16 -24.69 -27.79 0.83
C ARG A 16 -24.88 -26.29 1.05
N ALA A 17 -23.94 -25.65 1.73
CA ALA A 17 -23.86 -24.19 1.77
C ALA A 17 -23.54 -23.68 0.36
N ARG A 18 -24.53 -23.09 -0.29
CA ARG A 18 -24.37 -22.40 -1.57
C ARG A 18 -23.49 -21.17 -1.37
N VAL A 19 -22.40 -21.12 -2.14
CA VAL A 19 -21.64 -19.89 -2.40
C VAL A 19 -22.60 -18.90 -3.07
N LEU A 20 -22.91 -17.81 -2.39
CA LEU A 20 -23.64 -16.68 -2.97
C LEU A 20 -22.67 -15.87 -3.84
N PRO A 21 -22.99 -15.61 -5.13
CA PRO A 21 -22.33 -14.56 -5.89
C PRO A 21 -22.93 -13.21 -5.48
N TRP A 22 -22.11 -12.15 -5.41
CA TRP A 22 -22.65 -10.80 -5.35
C TRP A 22 -22.28 -10.01 -6.60
N CYS A 23 -23.33 -9.50 -7.21
CA CYS A 23 -23.40 -8.64 -8.38
C CYS A 23 -22.74 -7.29 -8.14
N CYS A 24 -22.12 -6.79 -9.21
CA CYS A 24 -21.85 -5.37 -9.43
C CYS A 24 -23.16 -4.59 -9.49
N ALA A 25 -23.22 -3.45 -8.79
CA ALA A 25 -24.19 -2.40 -9.08
C ALA A 25 -23.69 -1.60 -10.31
N ALA A 26 -24.23 -1.91 -11.48
CA ALA A 26 -24.16 -1.06 -12.67
C ALA A 26 -25.58 -0.54 -12.93
N GLY A 27 -25.70 0.77 -13.16
CA GLY A 27 -26.98 1.43 -13.38
C GLY A 27 -27.63 0.97 -14.69
N GLU A 28 -28.89 0.56 -14.59
CA GLU A 28 -29.77 0.40 -15.75
C GLU A 28 -30.92 1.40 -15.65
N GLY A 29 -30.97 2.30 -16.64
CA GLY A 29 -32.03 3.25 -16.82
C GLY A 29 -33.36 2.54 -17.10
N ARG A 30 -34.38 2.84 -16.28
CA ARG A 30 -35.76 2.48 -16.60
C ARG A 30 -36.46 3.64 -17.27
N ARG A 31 -36.81 3.43 -18.55
CA ARG A 31 -37.84 4.17 -19.26
C ARG A 31 -39.18 3.97 -18.54
N VAL A 32 -39.75 5.04 -18.01
CA VAL A 32 -41.13 5.05 -17.49
C VAL A 32 -42.05 5.47 -18.63
N ARG A 33 -42.99 4.60 -19.01
CA ARG A 33 -44.10 4.91 -19.92
C ARG A 33 -45.12 5.78 -19.19
N LEU A 34 -45.42 6.93 -19.78
CA LEU A 34 -46.54 7.81 -19.41
C LEU A 34 -47.88 7.09 -19.65
N ARG A 35 -48.77 7.11 -18.64
CA ARG A 35 -50.22 6.99 -18.83
C ARG A 35 -50.89 8.23 -18.24
N ARG A 36 -51.71 8.89 -19.06
CA ARG A 36 -52.56 10.04 -18.75
C ARG A 36 -53.87 9.58 -18.09
N GLY A 37 -54.41 10.39 -17.18
CA GLY A 37 -55.78 10.32 -16.63
C GLY A 37 -55.91 11.13 -15.31
N PRO A 38 -57.06 11.75 -14.99
CA PRO A 38 -57.14 13.21 -14.87
C PRO A 38 -57.41 13.79 -13.46
N ILE A 39 -57.00 15.06 -13.35
CA ILE A 39 -57.45 16.26 -12.62
C ILE A 39 -58.56 16.12 -11.56
N GLU A 40 -58.32 16.70 -10.37
CA GLU A 40 -59.26 17.58 -9.64
C GLU A 40 -58.51 18.47 -8.60
N HIS A 41 -58.97 19.72 -8.47
CA HIS A 41 -58.48 20.85 -7.63
C HIS A 41 -59.49 21.08 -6.46
N PRO A 42 -59.15 21.74 -5.31
CA PRO A 42 -59.13 23.23 -5.26
C PRO A 42 -58.29 23.92 -4.13
N GLY A 43 -58.17 25.27 -4.22
CA GLY A 43 -58.06 26.21 -3.08
C GLY A 43 -56.72 26.96 -2.86
N ILE A 44 -56.39 28.05 -3.56
CA ILE A 44 -56.55 29.50 -3.21
C ILE A 44 -55.61 30.07 -2.11
N HIS A 45 -54.65 30.94 -2.50
CA HIS A 45 -54.66 32.39 -2.18
C HIS A 45 -53.57 33.18 -2.94
N ASP A 46 -53.96 34.37 -3.39
CA ASP A 46 -53.31 35.32 -4.30
C ASP A 46 -52.82 36.61 -3.58
N ARG A 47 -51.88 37.35 -4.22
CA ARG A 47 -51.49 38.79 -4.16
C ARG A 47 -49.98 38.93 -4.42
N GLY A 48 -49.42 39.76 -5.33
CA GLY A 48 -49.91 40.67 -6.36
C GLY A 48 -48.78 41.55 -6.95
N ARG A 49 -48.98 42.02 -8.22
CA ARG A 49 -48.43 43.21 -8.97
C ARG A 49 -46.92 43.28 -9.29
N GLN A 50 -46.49 43.22 -10.57
CA GLN A 50 -46.51 44.20 -11.69
C GLN A 50 -45.53 45.40 -11.57
N GLN A 51 -44.54 45.49 -12.48
CA GLN A 51 -44.46 46.46 -13.59
C GLN A 51 -43.14 46.31 -14.38
N GLY A 52 -43.20 46.43 -15.70
CA GLY A 52 -42.03 46.45 -16.60
C GLY A 52 -41.76 47.83 -17.18
N ARG A 53 -40.60 47.99 -17.84
CA ARG A 53 -40.38 48.97 -18.91
C ARG A 53 -39.14 48.62 -19.75
N ARG A 54 -39.32 48.71 -21.08
CA ARG A 54 -38.30 48.65 -22.14
C ARG A 54 -37.67 50.04 -22.34
N LEU A 55 -36.42 50.12 -22.83
CA LEU A 55 -36.02 50.64 -24.16
C LEU A 55 -34.60 51.25 -24.23
N ARG A 56 -33.99 51.02 -25.41
CA ARG A 56 -33.07 51.87 -26.22
C ARG A 56 -31.55 51.70 -26.12
N ALA A 57 -30.94 52.05 -27.26
CA ALA A 57 -29.76 51.53 -27.90
C ALA A 57 -28.73 52.63 -28.23
N GLY A 58 -27.48 52.22 -28.49
CA GLY A 58 -26.43 52.90 -29.27
C GLY A 58 -25.60 53.97 -28.54
N PRO A 59 -24.38 54.33 -29.01
CA PRO A 59 -23.85 54.12 -30.37
C PRO A 59 -22.42 53.51 -30.50
N GLN A 60 -22.08 53.18 -31.74
CA GLN A 60 -20.75 52.78 -32.27
C GLN A 60 -19.77 53.95 -32.38
N THR A 61 -18.47 53.63 -32.36
CA THR A 61 -17.42 54.35 -33.13
C THR A 61 -16.38 53.36 -33.69
N ASP A 62 -16.13 53.48 -34.99
CA ASP A 62 -15.05 52.87 -35.77
C ASP A 62 -13.69 53.53 -35.46
N LEU A 63 -12.58 52.81 -35.69
CA LEU A 63 -11.38 53.33 -36.39
C LEU A 63 -10.41 52.21 -36.81
N ARG A 64 -9.75 52.45 -37.94
CA ARG A 64 -9.06 51.52 -38.85
C ARG A 64 -7.56 51.27 -38.54
N ALA A 65 -7.08 50.17 -39.15
CA ALA A 65 -5.81 49.97 -39.87
C ALA A 65 -4.51 49.64 -39.11
N GLY A 66 -3.82 48.60 -39.61
CA GLY A 66 -2.40 48.32 -39.36
C GLY A 66 -2.01 46.85 -39.57
N HIS A 67 -1.68 46.46 -40.81
CA HIS A 67 -0.86 45.27 -41.10
C HIS A 67 0.63 45.63 -40.93
N PRO A 68 1.50 44.66 -40.59
CA PRO A 68 2.29 44.06 -41.66
C PRO A 68 2.48 42.53 -41.57
N ALA A 69 2.75 41.96 -42.74
CA ALA A 69 3.35 40.63 -42.99
C ALA A 69 4.72 40.50 -42.28
N SER A 70 5.39 39.37 -42.10
CA SER A 70 5.47 38.05 -42.73
C SER A 70 6.41 37.22 -41.85
N ASP A 71 6.21 35.91 -41.65
CA ASP A 71 7.20 34.92 -42.14
C ASP A 71 6.66 33.49 -42.06
N ARG A 72 6.95 32.72 -43.10
CA ARG A 72 6.57 31.33 -43.29
C ARG A 72 7.78 30.47 -42.96
N GLN A 73 7.66 29.50 -42.05
CA GLN A 73 8.46 28.28 -42.14
C GLN A 73 7.58 27.02 -42.11
N ARG A 74 7.88 26.18 -43.10
CA ARG A 74 7.15 25.01 -43.57
C ARG A 74 7.33 23.82 -42.65
N VAL A 75 6.24 23.09 -42.41
CA VAL A 75 6.24 21.70 -41.95
C VAL A 75 6.06 20.80 -43.19
N PRO A 76 6.87 19.75 -43.42
CA PRO A 76 6.62 18.82 -44.52
C PRO A 76 5.48 17.87 -44.16
N ARG A 77 4.41 17.90 -44.97
CA ARG A 77 3.41 16.82 -45.07
C ARG A 77 3.95 15.75 -46.02
N TYR A 78 4.02 14.50 -45.57
CA TYR A 78 4.11 13.35 -46.45
C TYR A 78 2.69 12.90 -46.83
N SER A 79 2.40 12.89 -48.12
CA SER A 79 1.24 12.26 -48.72
C SER A 79 1.69 11.49 -49.95
N HIS A 80 1.41 10.19 -50.01
CA HIS A 80 1.25 9.48 -51.28
C HIS A 80 0.06 8.52 -51.16
N ARG A 81 -0.83 8.65 -52.13
CA ARG A 81 -2.03 7.85 -52.37
C ARG A 81 -1.72 6.54 -53.10
N ASP A 82 -2.67 5.64 -52.91
CA ASP A 82 -2.93 4.32 -53.48
C ASP A 82 -2.66 4.08 -54.98
N GLY A 83 -2.40 2.80 -55.28
CA GLY A 83 -2.49 2.20 -56.61
C GLY A 83 -2.65 0.67 -56.55
N LEU A 84 -3.89 0.20 -56.50
CA LEU A 84 -4.32 -1.20 -56.62
C LEU A 84 -4.18 -1.72 -58.06
N ARG A 85 -3.66 -2.94 -58.25
CA ARG A 85 -4.03 -3.86 -59.35
C ARG A 85 -3.88 -5.34 -58.92
N GLN A 86 -4.97 -6.11 -59.04
CA GLN A 86 -4.99 -7.59 -59.06
C GLN A 86 -4.68 -8.11 -60.48
N PRO A 87 -4.45 -9.43 -60.65
CA PRO A 87 -5.46 -10.23 -61.37
C PRO A 87 -5.75 -11.63 -60.78
N ARG A 88 -6.76 -12.28 -61.39
CA ARG A 88 -7.66 -13.38 -60.96
C ARG A 88 -7.19 -14.82 -61.26
N HIS A 89 -7.80 -15.79 -60.54
CA HIS A 89 -8.17 -17.22 -60.78
C HIS A 89 -7.62 -17.95 -62.03
N GLY A 90 -7.26 -19.25 -62.09
CA GLY A 90 -7.44 -20.54 -61.36
C GLY A 90 -7.18 -21.66 -62.42
N PRO A 91 -7.53 -22.96 -62.29
CA PRO A 91 -7.63 -23.92 -61.17
C PRO A 91 -6.67 -25.14 -61.33
N ASP A 92 -6.60 -26.05 -60.35
CA ASP A 92 -6.61 -27.54 -60.52
C ASP A 92 -6.30 -28.31 -59.21
N GLN A 93 -7.18 -29.27 -58.88
CA GLN A 93 -6.95 -30.46 -58.03
C GLN A 93 -6.94 -31.71 -58.98
N PRO A 94 -6.81 -33.00 -58.58
CA PRO A 94 -6.63 -33.68 -57.27
C PRO A 94 -5.53 -34.81 -57.37
N PRO A 95 -5.52 -35.99 -56.69
CA PRO A 95 -6.25 -36.51 -55.50
C PRO A 95 -5.36 -37.22 -54.44
N CYS A 96 -6.06 -37.79 -53.44
CA CYS A 96 -5.64 -38.53 -52.25
C CYS A 96 -4.82 -39.83 -52.46
N GLY A 97 -4.01 -40.19 -51.47
CA GLY A 97 -3.43 -41.53 -51.23
C GLY A 97 -2.73 -41.60 -49.87
N GLY A 98 -3.07 -42.59 -49.03
CA GLY A 98 -2.66 -42.69 -47.63
C GLY A 98 -1.45 -43.59 -47.32
N LEU A 99 -1.27 -43.82 -46.00
CA LEU A 99 -0.32 -44.73 -45.30
C LEU A 99 1.14 -44.21 -45.31
N GLN A 100 1.97 -44.24 -44.25
CA GLN A 100 2.07 -45.02 -43.01
C GLN A 100 3.12 -44.36 -42.08
N GLY A 101 3.13 -44.71 -40.78
CA GLY A 101 4.22 -44.41 -39.82
C GLY A 101 3.75 -43.46 -38.71
N GLY A 102 3.63 -43.82 -37.43
CA GLY A 102 4.46 -44.69 -36.61
C GLY A 102 4.67 -43.93 -35.29
N ARG A 103 3.91 -44.28 -34.24
CA ARG A 103 4.09 -43.75 -32.88
C ARG A 103 4.29 -44.92 -31.92
N PRO A 104 5.27 -44.84 -31.00
CA PRO A 104 5.13 -45.46 -29.70
C PRO A 104 4.94 -44.42 -28.59
N ARG A 105 4.06 -44.79 -27.67
CA ARG A 105 3.78 -44.18 -26.37
C ARG A 105 5.00 -44.23 -25.46
N TYR A 106 5.13 -43.28 -24.54
CA TYR A 106 5.62 -43.59 -23.18
C TYR A 106 4.82 -42.81 -22.13
N GLN A 107 4.28 -43.58 -21.19
CA GLN A 107 3.60 -43.17 -19.97
C GLN A 107 4.66 -42.88 -18.89
N HIS A 108 4.45 -41.86 -18.06
CA HIS A 108 5.16 -41.73 -16.79
C HIS A 108 4.18 -41.88 -15.63
N THR A 109 4.29 -43.01 -14.94
CA THR A 109 3.85 -43.21 -13.55
C THR A 109 5.07 -43.07 -12.66
N TRP A 110 4.99 -42.32 -11.56
CA TRP A 110 5.76 -42.64 -10.35
C TRP A 110 4.97 -42.34 -9.08
N ARG A 111 4.80 -43.41 -8.30
CA ARG A 111 4.22 -43.46 -6.96
C ARG A 111 5.22 -42.98 -5.91
N ALA A 112 4.65 -42.63 -4.77
CA ALA A 112 5.31 -42.29 -3.50
C ALA A 112 6.22 -43.41 -2.96
N GLU A 113 7.28 -43.01 -2.24
CA GLU A 113 7.90 -43.83 -1.20
C GLU A 113 8.45 -42.95 -0.07
N ARG A 114 8.05 -43.29 1.16
CA ARG A 114 8.63 -42.85 2.43
C ARG A 114 9.63 -43.92 2.90
N ARG A 115 10.76 -43.51 3.46
CA ARG A 115 11.58 -44.16 4.53
C ARG A 115 12.76 -43.20 4.81
N ALA A 116 12.88 -42.60 6.00
CA ALA A 116 13.51 -43.14 7.21
C ALA A 116 14.98 -43.51 7.03
N ALA A 117 15.90 -42.71 7.59
CA ALA A 117 17.14 -43.17 8.25
C ALA A 117 17.92 -42.00 8.88
N CYS A 118 18.03 -42.05 10.21
CA CYS A 118 19.15 -41.48 10.97
C CYS A 118 20.41 -42.35 10.76
N GLY A 119 21.59 -41.76 10.93
CA GLY A 119 22.84 -42.49 11.16
C GLY A 119 24.02 -42.02 10.31
N GLY A 120 25.16 -41.79 10.96
CA GLY A 120 26.46 -41.69 10.28
C GLY A 120 27.22 -40.40 10.57
N CYS A 121 27.75 -40.26 11.80
CA CYS A 121 29.01 -39.55 11.99
C CYS A 121 30.13 -40.47 11.50
N GLY A 122 30.96 -39.97 10.60
CA GLY A 122 32.19 -40.61 10.17
C GLY A 122 33.24 -39.53 9.98
N ASP A 123 34.29 -39.62 10.79
CA ASP A 123 35.51 -38.81 10.73
C ASP A 123 36.15 -38.86 9.34
N ASP A 124 36.72 -37.73 8.91
CA ASP A 124 38.02 -37.79 8.23
C ASP A 124 38.84 -36.54 8.58
N ARG A 125 40.00 -36.82 9.16
CA ARG A 125 41.02 -35.85 9.58
C ARG A 125 41.90 -35.47 8.39
N ALA A 126 42.49 -34.29 8.57
CA ALA A 126 43.75 -33.80 8.01
C ALA A 126 43.71 -33.20 6.60
N LEU A 127 44.01 -31.89 6.53
CA LEU A 127 45.30 -31.39 6.02
C LEU A 127 45.40 -29.85 6.16
N GLY A 128 46.51 -29.40 6.74
CA GLY A 128 47.24 -28.19 6.30
C GLY A 128 46.78 -26.82 6.80
N GLN A 129 47.23 -26.43 8.00
CA GLN A 129 47.34 -25.02 8.39
C GLN A 129 48.44 -24.31 7.57
N ARG A 130 48.12 -23.17 6.94
CA ARG A 130 49.10 -22.11 6.63
C ARG A 130 48.53 -20.75 7.02
N GLN A 131 49.24 -20.10 7.95
CA GLN A 131 48.95 -18.80 8.51
C GLN A 131 49.25 -17.68 7.50
N GLY A 132 48.32 -16.74 7.32
CA GLY A 132 48.48 -15.51 6.54
C GLY A 132 48.23 -14.27 7.41
N ARG A 133 49.25 -13.42 7.49
CA ARG A 133 49.39 -12.24 8.36
C ARG A 133 48.37 -11.12 8.05
N ARG A 134 47.91 -10.42 9.09
CA ARG A 134 47.19 -9.13 9.03
C ARG A 134 48.18 -7.95 9.01
N PRO A 135 47.94 -6.85 8.26
CA PRO A 135 48.71 -5.62 8.39
C PRO A 135 48.17 -4.69 9.50
N ARG A 136 49.10 -4.02 10.19
CA ARG A 136 48.87 -2.92 11.15
C ARG A 136 48.73 -1.57 10.42
N PRO A 137 47.97 -0.60 10.94
CA PRO A 137 47.97 0.77 10.43
C PRO A 137 49.07 1.63 11.08
N VAL A 138 49.67 2.49 10.25
CA VAL A 138 50.75 3.44 10.53
C VAL A 138 50.19 4.70 11.18
N GLY A 139 50.87 5.19 12.23
CA GLY A 139 50.59 6.45 12.91
C GLY A 139 51.16 7.66 12.18
N GLY A 140 50.41 8.76 12.21
CA GLY A 140 50.82 10.07 11.69
C GLY A 140 50.61 11.16 12.74
N LEU A 141 51.70 11.82 13.12
CA LEU A 141 51.80 12.95 14.03
C LEU A 141 50.95 14.16 13.58
N ARG A 142 50.32 14.87 14.53
CA ARG A 142 50.05 16.31 14.38
C ARG A 142 50.28 17.08 15.68
N ARG A 143 51.09 18.14 15.52
CA ARG A 143 51.54 19.12 16.52
C ARG A 143 50.40 19.95 17.10
N GLN A 144 50.60 20.35 18.36
CA GLN A 144 49.89 21.40 19.07
C GLN A 144 50.12 22.78 18.42
N GLN A 145 49.08 23.59 18.31
CA GLN A 145 49.17 25.05 18.43
C GLN A 145 47.96 25.56 19.22
N ARG A 146 48.25 26.36 20.25
CA ARG A 146 47.29 27.11 21.07
C ARG A 146 46.96 28.42 20.35
N GLY A 147 45.70 28.82 20.35
CA GLY A 147 45.21 30.12 19.86
C GLY A 147 43.91 30.51 20.57
N ARG A 148 43.79 31.79 20.90
CA ARG A 148 42.92 32.44 21.91
C ARG A 148 41.40 32.38 21.66
N ALA A 149 40.66 32.51 22.76
CA ALA A 149 39.21 32.68 22.84
C ALA A 149 38.74 34.12 22.56
N VAL A 150 37.51 34.25 22.04
CA VAL A 150 36.68 35.47 22.00
C VAL A 150 35.25 35.06 22.41
N PRO A 151 34.54 35.78 23.32
CA PRO A 151 33.23 35.36 23.82
C PRO A 151 32.06 35.92 22.98
N GLY A 152 31.04 35.09 22.76
CA GLY A 152 29.73 35.47 22.22
C GLY A 152 28.59 35.15 23.22
N PRO A 153 27.44 35.84 23.16
CA PRO A 153 26.53 35.94 24.30
C PRO A 153 25.54 34.78 24.43
N GLY A 154 25.33 34.34 25.68
CA GLY A 154 24.02 33.99 26.25
C GLY A 154 23.23 32.83 25.63
N ALA A 155 23.64 31.59 25.85
CA ALA A 155 22.79 30.42 25.64
C ALA A 155 21.98 30.09 26.90
N VAL A 156 20.69 30.44 26.91
CA VAL A 156 19.70 29.92 27.87
C VAL A 156 19.60 28.40 27.66
N ARG A 157 20.03 27.63 28.67
CA ARG A 157 19.92 26.17 28.68
C ARG A 157 18.46 25.74 28.83
N ALA A 158 17.79 25.45 27.71
CA ALA A 158 16.58 24.63 27.73
C ALA A 158 16.95 23.19 28.08
N ARG A 159 16.54 22.72 29.27
CA ARG A 159 16.63 21.32 29.68
C ARG A 159 15.80 20.46 28.72
N ARG A 160 16.46 19.72 27.81
CA ARG A 160 15.83 18.63 27.06
C ARG A 160 15.58 17.44 28.00
N GLY A 161 14.42 17.42 28.64
CA GLY A 161 13.89 16.23 29.29
C GLY A 161 13.56 15.18 28.23
N ARG A 162 14.34 14.10 28.20
CA ARG A 162 14.09 12.95 27.33
C ARG A 162 12.96 12.12 27.96
N LEU A 163 11.71 12.43 27.62
CA LEU A 163 10.55 11.59 27.93
C LEU A 163 10.58 10.34 27.03
N THR A 164 11.48 9.40 27.33
CA THR A 164 11.32 8.02 26.85
C THR A 164 10.23 7.37 27.69
N GLN A 165 8.99 7.35 27.20
CA GLN A 165 7.99 6.41 27.70
C GLN A 165 8.59 5.00 27.56
N THR A 166 9.00 4.43 28.70
CA THR A 166 9.59 3.10 28.72
C THR A 166 8.42 2.12 28.59
N VAL A 167 8.11 1.72 27.37
CA VAL A 167 7.17 0.60 27.14
C VAL A 167 7.83 -0.63 27.74
N SER A 168 7.38 -1.01 28.93
CA SER A 168 7.89 -2.18 29.61
C SER A 168 7.52 -3.41 28.80
N ARG A 169 8.53 -4.12 28.26
CA ARG A 169 8.35 -5.42 27.62
C ARG A 169 7.47 -6.29 28.52
N PRO A 170 6.41 -6.93 27.98
CA PRO A 170 5.53 -7.74 28.80
C PRO A 170 6.34 -8.85 29.48
N ARG A 171 6.27 -8.91 30.82
CA ARG A 171 6.79 -10.05 31.58
C ARG A 171 5.97 -11.28 31.17
N PRO A 172 6.59 -12.46 30.97
CA PRO A 172 5.85 -13.69 30.74
C PRO A 172 4.75 -13.86 31.82
N GLY A 173 3.49 -14.00 31.41
CA GLY A 173 2.34 -14.14 32.31
C GLY A 173 1.57 -12.86 32.67
N SER A 174 1.93 -11.67 32.17
CA SER A 174 1.14 -10.47 32.43
C SER A 174 -0.20 -10.49 31.67
N ARG A 175 -1.32 -10.57 32.40
CA ARG A 175 -2.68 -10.52 31.84
C ARG A 175 -2.99 -9.12 31.30
N ILE A 176 -3.63 -9.06 30.14
CA ILE A 176 -4.17 -7.83 29.55
C ILE A 176 -5.70 -7.93 29.66
N HIS A 177 -6.34 -6.93 30.25
CA HIS A 177 -7.79 -6.84 30.31
C HIS A 177 -8.32 -5.94 29.20
N GLN A 178 -9.39 -6.37 28.55
CA GLN A 178 -10.04 -5.68 27.45
C GLN A 178 -11.51 -5.38 27.80
N VAL A 179 -12.00 -4.21 27.41
CA VAL A 179 -13.43 -3.86 27.39
C VAL A 179 -13.76 -3.43 25.96
N ARG A 180 -14.86 -3.95 25.43
CA ARG A 180 -15.38 -3.66 24.08
C ARG A 180 -16.85 -3.30 24.18
N ARG A 181 -17.24 -2.11 23.69
CA ARG A 181 -18.66 -1.73 23.56
C ARG A 181 -18.87 -0.86 22.33
N GLU A 182 -20.10 -0.86 21.83
CA GLU A 182 -20.53 0.14 20.86
C GLU A 182 -20.62 1.52 21.53
N VAL A 183 -20.33 2.55 20.74
CA VAL A 183 -20.34 3.96 21.16
C VAL A 183 -20.99 4.79 20.05
N ASP A 184 -21.73 5.83 20.44
CA ASP A 184 -22.41 6.71 19.47
C ASP A 184 -21.43 7.62 18.71
N ALA A 185 -20.33 7.98 19.36
CA ALA A 185 -19.32 8.86 18.81
C ALA A 185 -18.39 8.13 17.84
N CYS A 186 -18.31 8.64 16.61
CA CYS A 186 -17.61 7.97 15.51
C CYS A 186 -16.65 8.89 14.76
N SER A 187 -15.66 9.44 15.47
CA SER A 187 -14.64 10.30 14.87
C SER A 187 -13.25 9.68 15.01
N PRO A 188 -12.61 9.23 13.90
CA PRO A 188 -11.22 8.76 13.96
C PRO A 188 -10.28 9.89 14.37
N ALA A 189 -10.55 11.11 13.90
CA ALA A 189 -9.78 12.30 14.24
C ALA A 189 -9.83 12.63 15.73
N ALA A 190 -10.97 12.42 16.42
CA ALA A 190 -11.09 12.61 17.85
C ALA A 190 -10.13 11.68 18.63
N LEU A 191 -10.14 10.39 18.30
CA LEU A 191 -9.26 9.42 18.95
C LEU A 191 -7.78 9.73 18.68
N LEU A 192 -7.42 10.02 17.42
CA LEU A 192 -6.04 10.26 17.01
C LEU A 192 -5.47 11.59 17.53
N SER A 193 -6.31 12.61 17.67
CA SER A 193 -5.93 13.88 18.31
C SER A 193 -5.68 13.68 19.80
N ALA A 194 -6.56 12.95 20.48
CA ALA A 194 -6.40 12.67 21.90
C ALA A 194 -5.19 11.75 22.22
N GLY A 195 -4.70 11.04 21.21
CA GLY A 195 -3.49 10.22 21.23
C GLY A 195 -2.21 10.91 20.76
N GLN A 196 -2.26 12.21 20.43
CA GLN A 196 -1.10 12.94 19.92
C GLN A 196 0.07 12.93 20.91
N GLY A 197 1.29 12.79 20.40
CA GLY A 197 2.49 12.65 21.24
C GLY A 197 2.74 11.23 21.76
N GLY A 198 1.96 10.24 21.34
CA GLY A 198 2.20 8.82 21.58
C GLY A 198 2.09 8.00 20.30
N ALA A 199 2.18 6.67 20.43
CA ALA A 199 1.95 5.78 19.31
C ALA A 199 0.48 5.88 18.85
N ARG A 200 0.28 5.97 17.54
CA ARG A 200 -1.06 6.00 16.94
C ARG A 200 -1.04 5.46 15.52
N GLY A 201 -2.20 5.12 15.02
CA GLY A 201 -2.32 4.66 13.65
C GLY A 201 -3.76 4.66 13.16
N PHE A 202 -3.89 4.65 11.85
CA PHE A 202 -5.14 4.70 11.14
C PHE A 202 -5.09 3.70 10.00
N TRP A 203 -6.24 3.11 9.70
CA TRP A 203 -6.44 2.39 8.47
C TRP A 203 -7.87 2.56 7.98
N ALA A 204 -8.05 2.93 6.71
CA ALA A 204 -9.33 2.83 6.00
C ALA A 204 -9.26 2.09 4.65
N LEU A 205 -10.41 1.58 4.23
CA LEU A 205 -10.75 1.24 2.84
C LEU A 205 -12.22 1.64 2.61
N GLY A 206 -12.47 2.56 1.68
CA GLY A 206 -13.78 3.20 1.55
C GLY A 206 -14.20 3.84 2.89
N ASP A 207 -15.43 3.57 3.33
CA ASP A 207 -15.99 4.13 4.58
C ASP A 207 -15.69 3.27 5.82
N ARG A 208 -15.08 2.10 5.64
CA ARG A 208 -14.64 1.25 6.74
C ARG A 208 -13.29 1.76 7.22
N TRP A 209 -13.19 2.08 8.50
CA TRP A 209 -11.93 2.54 9.09
C TRP A 209 -11.72 2.03 10.51
N ILE A 210 -10.46 2.05 10.93
CA ILE A 210 -9.98 1.73 12.26
C ILE A 210 -8.95 2.79 12.64
N ALA A 211 -9.14 3.42 13.80
CA ALA A 211 -8.16 4.31 14.42
C ALA A 211 -7.69 3.70 15.73
N HIS A 212 -6.42 3.89 16.08
CA HIS A 212 -5.89 3.37 17.33
C HIS A 212 -4.81 4.26 17.93
N THR A 213 -4.64 4.18 19.26
CA THR A 213 -3.63 4.92 20.01
C THR A 213 -3.16 4.19 21.27
N GLY A 214 -1.97 4.54 21.74
CA GLY A 214 -1.30 3.94 22.88
C GLY A 214 -0.79 2.53 22.57
N VAL A 215 0.01 1.98 23.49
CA VAL A 215 0.60 0.64 23.37
C VAL A 215 0.46 -0.08 24.70
N VAL A 216 -0.24 -1.22 24.70
CA VAL A 216 -0.28 -2.12 25.87
C VAL A 216 0.60 -3.35 25.68
N GLY A 217 0.88 -3.72 24.43
CA GLY A 217 1.82 -4.76 24.03
C GLY A 217 2.56 -4.38 22.75
N GLU A 218 3.83 -4.76 22.66
CA GLU A 218 4.71 -4.48 21.53
C GLU A 218 5.31 -5.80 21.03
N ILE A 219 5.35 -5.95 19.71
CA ILE A 219 6.05 -7.04 19.02
C ILE A 219 7.11 -6.39 18.15
N ALA A 220 8.38 -6.74 18.36
CA ALA A 220 9.46 -6.17 17.59
C ALA A 220 10.48 -7.24 17.21
N VAL A 221 10.99 -7.16 15.98
CA VAL A 221 12.12 -7.98 15.53
C VAL A 221 13.29 -7.04 15.26
N PRO A 222 14.31 -6.99 16.14
CA PRO A 222 15.45 -6.10 15.97
C PRO A 222 16.36 -6.62 14.87
N GLY A 223 16.85 -5.73 14.00
CA GLY A 223 17.62 -6.14 12.81
C GLY A 223 19.08 -6.55 13.06
N ARG A 224 19.44 -6.97 14.28
CA ARG A 224 20.75 -7.60 14.57
C ARG A 224 20.74 -9.12 14.39
N LEU A 225 19.56 -9.76 14.24
CA LEU A 225 19.43 -11.22 14.24
C LEU A 225 19.64 -11.90 12.88
N PHE A 226 19.87 -11.15 11.79
CA PHE A 226 19.92 -11.71 10.44
C PHE A 226 21.21 -11.29 9.72
N ALA A 227 22.35 -11.79 10.18
CA ALA A 227 23.53 -11.91 9.34
C ALA A 227 23.31 -13.12 8.41
N GLU A 228 23.37 -12.91 7.10
CA GLU A 228 23.49 -14.01 6.14
C GLU A 228 24.92 -14.55 6.22
N ASP A 229 25.19 -15.40 7.21
CA ASP A 229 26.46 -16.12 7.28
C ASP A 229 26.47 -17.19 6.18
N GLY A 230 27.43 -17.07 5.26
CA GLY A 230 27.66 -17.95 4.11
C GLY A 230 28.12 -19.36 4.46
N GLY A 231 27.33 -20.10 5.23
CA GLY A 231 27.58 -21.49 5.57
C GLY A 231 26.28 -22.28 5.69
N ARG A 232 26.00 -23.14 4.71
CA ARG A 232 24.92 -24.16 4.69
C ARG A 232 23.63 -23.76 5.43
N ALA A 233 22.82 -22.92 4.79
CA ALA A 233 21.42 -22.74 5.16
C ALA A 233 20.64 -24.05 4.93
N ARG A 234 20.57 -24.90 5.95
CA ARG A 234 19.47 -25.87 6.07
C ARG A 234 18.21 -25.07 6.44
N GLY A 235 17.50 -24.60 5.42
CA GLY A 235 16.10 -24.17 5.44
C GLY A 235 15.68 -23.10 6.46
N ALA A 236 15.88 -21.81 6.18
CA ALA A 236 15.08 -20.70 6.72
C ALA A 236 15.49 -19.34 6.10
N THR A 237 15.12 -19.10 4.84
CA THR A 237 15.26 -17.78 4.19
C THR A 237 14.08 -16.88 4.55
N GLY A 238 14.29 -15.69 5.13
CA GLY A 238 13.31 -14.60 5.25
C GLY A 238 12.05 -14.82 6.11
N SER A 239 11.65 -16.06 6.39
CA SER A 239 10.48 -16.46 7.19
C SER A 239 10.66 -16.22 8.69
N CYS A 240 11.90 -16.18 9.16
CA CYS A 240 12.23 -16.05 10.58
C CYS A 240 11.60 -14.81 11.25
N ARG A 241 11.51 -13.66 10.56
CA ARG A 241 10.88 -12.46 11.12
C ARG A 241 9.36 -12.53 11.15
N PHE A 242 8.74 -13.16 10.14
CA PHE A 242 7.30 -13.34 10.08
C PHE A 242 6.86 -14.33 11.16
N GLN A 243 7.57 -15.45 11.28
CA GLN A 243 7.37 -16.42 12.35
C GLN A 243 7.61 -15.81 13.74
N ALA A 244 8.69 -15.04 13.93
CA ALA A 244 8.96 -14.39 15.21
C ALA A 244 7.86 -13.40 15.61
N VAL A 245 7.22 -12.72 14.65
CA VAL A 245 6.04 -11.88 14.90
C VAL A 245 4.83 -12.74 15.24
N GLN A 246 4.59 -13.83 14.50
CA GLN A 246 3.51 -14.79 14.76
C GLN A 246 3.58 -15.36 16.19
N ASP A 247 4.76 -15.81 16.62
CA ASP A 247 4.97 -16.42 17.96
C ASP A 247 4.81 -15.39 19.09
N GLN A 248 5.28 -14.16 18.87
CA GLN A 248 5.08 -13.07 19.83
C GLN A 248 3.61 -12.66 19.92
N ALA A 249 2.90 -12.59 18.78
CA ALA A 249 1.49 -12.27 18.73
C ALA A 249 0.64 -13.34 19.42
N ALA A 250 0.91 -14.63 19.18
CA ALA A 250 0.23 -15.74 19.84
C ALA A 250 0.33 -15.65 21.37
N ARG A 251 1.51 -15.32 21.90
CA ARG A 251 1.72 -15.10 23.35
C ARG A 251 0.96 -13.89 23.88
N ILE A 252 0.95 -12.78 23.14
CA ILE A 252 0.18 -11.59 23.53
C ILE A 252 -1.31 -11.91 23.54
N PHE A 253 -1.85 -12.51 22.47
CA PHE A 253 -3.27 -12.82 22.35
C PHE A 253 -3.73 -13.84 23.40
N GLY A 254 -2.92 -14.86 23.70
CA GLY A 254 -3.22 -15.83 24.77
C GLY A 254 -3.27 -15.23 26.17
N GLY A 255 -2.74 -14.01 26.37
CA GLY A 255 -2.78 -13.28 27.63
C GLY A 255 -3.93 -12.27 27.76
N ILE A 256 -4.81 -12.14 26.76
CA ILE A 256 -5.91 -11.16 26.78
C ILE A 256 -7.18 -11.78 27.39
N GLU A 257 -7.69 -11.13 28.43
CA GLU A 257 -9.00 -11.39 29.05
C GLU A 257 -10.01 -10.31 28.62
N GLY A 258 -11.30 -10.66 28.56
CA GLY A 258 -12.38 -9.66 28.35
C GLY A 258 -13.19 -9.82 27.06
N GLY A 259 -13.06 -10.95 26.36
CA GLY A 259 -13.90 -11.32 25.22
C GLY A 259 -13.70 -10.47 23.96
N GLY A 260 -14.13 -11.01 22.82
CA GLY A 260 -14.03 -10.36 21.51
C GLY A 260 -12.63 -10.44 20.87
N ARG A 261 -12.56 -10.01 19.60
CA ARG A 261 -11.31 -10.03 18.82
C ARG A 261 -10.32 -8.97 19.30
N SER A 262 -9.04 -9.32 19.33
CA SER A 262 -7.93 -8.38 19.49
C SER A 262 -7.04 -8.39 18.25
N ARG A 263 -6.45 -7.24 17.94
CA ARG A 263 -5.62 -7.02 16.75
C ARG A 263 -4.32 -6.30 17.11
N VAL A 264 -3.27 -6.58 16.35
CA VAL A 264 -2.02 -5.82 16.39
C VAL A 264 -1.82 -5.10 15.06
N PHE A 265 -1.24 -3.90 15.09
CA PHE A 265 -1.09 -3.00 13.94
C PHE A 265 0.38 -2.65 13.74
N GLY A 266 0.84 -2.61 12.49
CA GLY A 266 2.23 -2.31 12.19
C GLY A 266 2.66 -2.85 10.83
N GLY A 267 3.87 -3.39 10.75
CA GLY A 267 4.41 -3.84 9.47
C GLY A 267 5.82 -4.41 9.53
N PHE A 268 6.35 -4.63 8.34
CA PHE A 268 7.67 -5.18 8.09
C PHE A 268 8.43 -4.31 7.10
N ALA A 269 9.75 -4.23 7.27
CA ALA A 269 10.62 -3.61 6.26
C ALA A 269 10.60 -4.41 4.94
N PHE A 270 10.85 -3.77 3.81
CA PHE A 270 10.99 -4.42 2.50
C PHE A 270 12.03 -5.56 2.55
N ALA A 271 13.21 -5.28 3.09
CA ALA A 271 14.28 -6.23 3.31
C ALA A 271 14.40 -6.63 4.80
N PRO A 272 14.97 -7.80 5.13
CA PRO A 272 15.10 -8.26 6.51
C PRO A 272 16.17 -7.52 7.33
N ARG A 273 17.06 -6.76 6.66
CA ARG A 273 18.14 -6.02 7.33
C ARG A 273 17.60 -4.73 7.94
N LYS A 274 18.19 -4.30 9.07
CA LYS A 274 17.91 -2.98 9.60
C LYS A 274 18.41 -1.94 8.62
N SER A 275 17.58 -0.93 8.35
CA SER A 275 18.03 0.19 7.55
C SER A 275 19.14 0.98 8.23
N GLY A 276 20.16 1.33 7.45
CA GLY A 276 21.19 2.29 7.85
C GLY A 276 20.71 3.75 7.76
N ASP A 277 19.59 3.98 7.08
CA ASP A 277 19.04 5.32 6.90
C ASP A 277 18.32 5.81 8.15
N ARG A 278 18.59 7.06 8.53
CA ARG A 278 18.01 7.68 9.73
C ARG A 278 16.51 7.91 9.62
N VAL A 279 15.96 8.04 8.41
CA VAL A 279 14.51 8.20 8.23
C VAL A 279 13.73 6.99 8.76
N TRP A 280 14.37 5.81 8.77
CA TRP A 280 13.81 4.54 9.24
C TRP A 280 14.21 4.18 10.68
N ALA A 281 14.75 5.12 11.45
CA ALA A 281 15.26 4.84 12.80
C ALA A 281 14.21 4.23 13.74
N SER A 282 12.94 4.65 13.60
CA SER A 282 11.79 4.15 14.38
C SER A 282 11.11 2.92 13.76
N PHE A 283 11.61 2.44 12.61
CA PHE A 283 11.00 1.38 11.80
C PHE A 283 11.97 0.19 11.67
N PRO A 284 12.04 -0.71 12.67
CA PRO A 284 12.88 -1.91 12.62
C PRO A 284 12.34 -2.91 11.57
N PRO A 285 13.06 -4.02 11.29
CA PRO A 285 12.61 -5.00 10.30
C PRO A 285 11.19 -5.56 10.47
N ALA A 286 10.67 -5.56 11.70
CA ALA A 286 9.25 -5.72 11.98
C ALA A 286 8.87 -5.01 13.30
N LEU A 287 7.72 -4.34 13.33
CA LEU A 287 7.16 -3.71 14.52
C LEU A 287 5.63 -3.79 14.47
N PHE A 288 5.01 -4.21 15.56
CA PHE A 288 3.56 -4.19 15.74
C PHE A 288 3.17 -3.76 17.16
N HIS A 289 2.07 -3.02 17.28
CA HIS A 289 1.49 -2.58 18.54
C HIS A 289 0.12 -3.21 18.76
N LEU A 290 -0.10 -3.74 19.96
CA LEU A 290 -1.43 -3.95 20.52
C LEU A 290 -1.86 -2.62 21.17
N PRO A 291 -2.86 -1.92 20.61
CA PRO A 291 -3.16 -0.58 21.05
C PRO A 291 -3.93 -0.55 22.37
N GLU A 292 -3.75 0.54 23.12
CA GLU A 292 -4.51 0.81 24.33
C GLU A 292 -5.97 1.11 24.02
N ALA A 293 -6.23 1.95 23.03
CA ALA A 293 -7.56 2.30 22.56
C ALA A 293 -7.65 2.11 21.05
N GLU A 294 -8.76 1.54 20.60
CA GLU A 294 -9.04 1.21 19.21
C GLU A 294 -10.51 1.51 18.93
N LEU A 295 -10.77 2.34 17.93
CA LEU A 295 -12.11 2.69 17.48
C LEU A 295 -12.27 2.21 16.03
N GLU A 296 -13.29 1.39 15.78
CA GLU A 296 -13.63 0.91 14.45
C GLU A 296 -15.03 1.38 14.03
N HIS A 297 -15.16 1.79 12.76
CA HIS A 297 -16.45 2.07 12.14
C HIS A 297 -16.85 0.93 11.21
N ASN A 298 -18.07 0.42 11.38
CA ASN A 298 -18.67 -0.52 10.46
C ASN A 298 -19.74 0.19 9.62
N PRO A 299 -19.47 0.50 8.33
CA PRO A 299 -20.41 1.23 7.51
C PRO A 299 -21.71 0.47 7.21
N VAL A 300 -21.71 -0.86 7.36
CA VAL A 300 -22.90 -1.70 7.14
C VAL A 300 -23.91 -1.55 8.28
N THR A 301 -23.43 -1.62 9.52
CA THR A 301 -24.29 -1.46 10.72
C THR A 301 -24.42 0.00 11.14
N ARG A 302 -23.59 0.89 10.58
CA ARG A 302 -23.43 2.29 11.00
C ARG A 302 -23.11 2.43 12.49
N THR A 303 -22.44 1.42 13.05
CA THR A 303 -22.04 1.40 14.46
C THR A 303 -20.54 1.57 14.60
N CYS A 304 -20.14 2.16 15.72
CA CYS A 304 -18.74 2.37 16.05
C CYS A 304 -18.43 1.63 17.34
N THR A 305 -17.35 0.87 17.34
CA THR A 305 -16.98 0.02 18.47
C THR A 305 -15.67 0.52 19.05
N LEU A 306 -15.69 0.88 20.33
CA LEU A 306 -14.50 1.23 21.09
C LEU A 306 -14.01 -0.01 21.85
N VAL A 307 -12.71 -0.29 21.72
CA VAL A 307 -11.99 -1.30 22.47
C VAL A 307 -10.91 -0.62 23.29
N VAL A 308 -10.92 -0.85 24.61
CA VAL A 308 -9.92 -0.32 25.54
C VAL A 308 -9.22 -1.46 26.27
N ARG A 309 -7.90 -1.36 26.42
CA ARG A 309 -7.05 -2.38 27.01
C ARG A 309 -6.17 -1.83 28.13
N ALA A 310 -5.91 -2.63 29.15
CA ALA A 310 -4.98 -2.29 30.22
C ALA A 310 -4.37 -3.54 30.88
N ARG A 311 -3.35 -3.36 31.73
CA ARG A 311 -2.68 -4.47 32.44
C ARG A 311 -3.32 -4.83 33.79
N SER A 312 -4.38 -4.13 34.19
CA SER A 312 -5.17 -4.45 35.39
C SER A 312 -6.66 -4.16 35.16
N ARG A 313 -7.54 -4.86 35.90
CA ARG A 313 -9.00 -4.63 35.83
C ARG A 313 -9.41 -3.23 36.31
N ALA A 314 -8.69 -2.67 37.25
CA ALA A 314 -8.94 -1.30 37.71
C ALA A 314 -8.56 -0.28 36.63
N ASP A 315 -7.42 -0.48 35.96
CA ASP A 315 -6.95 0.41 34.91
C ASP A 315 -7.84 0.37 33.66
N VAL A 316 -8.34 -0.81 33.26
CA VAL A 316 -9.18 -0.89 32.05
C VAL A 316 -10.49 -0.13 32.23
N ARG A 317 -11.09 -0.16 33.43
CA ARG A 317 -12.28 0.65 33.75
C ARG A 317 -11.99 2.15 33.71
N ARG A 318 -10.92 2.59 34.38
CA ARG A 318 -10.51 4.00 34.37
C ARG A 318 -10.20 4.50 32.95
N LYS A 319 -9.50 3.69 32.16
CA LYS A 319 -9.17 4.01 30.76
C LYS A 319 -10.40 3.97 29.87
N TRP A 320 -11.35 3.08 30.12
CA TRP A 320 -12.64 3.07 29.41
C TRP A 320 -13.33 4.42 29.55
N ASP A 321 -13.52 4.89 30.79
CA ASP A 321 -14.18 6.18 31.03
C ASP A 321 -13.42 7.35 30.40
N LEU A 322 -12.09 7.31 30.44
CA LEU A 322 -11.23 8.32 29.81
C LEU A 322 -11.43 8.36 28.29
N TRP A 323 -11.32 7.21 27.62
CA TRP A 323 -11.38 7.14 26.16
C TRP A 323 -12.80 7.33 25.63
N ALA A 324 -13.82 6.82 26.32
CA ALA A 324 -15.22 7.06 25.96
C ALA A 324 -15.54 8.56 25.99
N ARG A 325 -15.12 9.29 27.04
CA ARG A 325 -15.25 10.74 27.11
C ARG A 325 -14.48 11.46 25.99
N ARG A 326 -13.21 11.12 25.76
CA ARG A 326 -12.38 11.76 24.72
C ARG A 326 -12.96 11.59 23.32
N VAL A 327 -13.49 10.40 23.00
CA VAL A 327 -14.13 10.14 21.71
C VAL A 327 -15.46 10.89 21.62
N GLY A 328 -16.26 10.91 22.69
CA GLY A 328 -17.51 11.68 22.78
C GLY A 328 -17.31 13.19 22.60
N ASP A 329 -16.46 13.80 23.43
CA ASP A 329 -16.16 15.24 23.41
C ASP A 329 -15.48 15.66 22.11
N GLY A 330 -14.63 14.80 21.55
CA GLY A 330 -13.94 15.07 20.29
C GLY A 330 -14.83 14.89 19.06
N ALA A 331 -15.90 14.11 19.13
CA ALA A 331 -16.87 13.97 18.05
C ALA A 331 -17.81 15.18 17.95
N THR A 332 -18.07 15.87 19.07
CA THR A 332 -18.87 17.10 19.10
C THR A 332 -18.06 18.34 18.74
N ARG A 333 -16.72 18.29 18.92
CA ARG A 333 -15.81 19.36 18.49
C ARG A 333 -15.45 19.19 17.03
N SER A 334 -15.99 20.04 16.17
CA SER A 334 -15.46 20.24 14.83
C SER A 334 -13.98 20.66 14.95
N ARG A 335 -13.04 19.80 14.53
CA ARG A 335 -11.72 20.32 14.14
C ARG A 335 -11.99 21.27 12.97
N PRO A 336 -11.47 22.51 13.00
CA PRO A 336 -11.55 23.35 11.81
C PRO A 336 -10.87 22.57 10.67
N VAL A 337 -11.68 22.05 9.75
CA VAL A 337 -11.18 21.56 8.47
C VAL A 337 -10.79 22.83 7.75
N HIS A 338 -9.50 23.13 7.74
CA HIS A 338 -8.97 24.26 6.99
C HIS A 338 -9.14 23.94 5.50
N ARG A 339 -10.31 24.25 4.94
CA ARG A 339 -10.57 24.23 3.51
C ARG A 339 -10.04 25.54 2.96
N TYR A 340 -8.80 25.53 2.47
CA TYR A 340 -8.24 26.67 1.77
C TYR A 340 -8.48 26.54 0.27
N GLU A 341 -9.14 27.54 -0.30
CA GLU A 341 -9.20 27.79 -1.73
C GLU A 341 -7.99 28.65 -2.12
N GLY A 342 -7.12 28.08 -2.96
CA GLY A 342 -6.05 28.81 -3.64
C GLY A 342 -4.80 29.08 -2.80
N LEU A 343 -3.70 28.41 -3.15
CA LEU A 343 -2.33 28.93 -3.06
C LEU A 343 -1.44 28.12 -4.01
N GLY A 344 -0.77 28.82 -4.92
CA GLY A 344 0.16 28.24 -5.89
C GLY A 344 1.33 27.53 -5.22
N ALA A 345 1.84 26.52 -5.92
CA ALA A 345 2.94 25.63 -5.52
C ALA A 345 4.32 26.34 -5.41
N SER A 346 4.42 27.49 -4.74
CA SER A 346 5.64 28.31 -4.73
C SER A 346 6.58 28.09 -3.53
N GLY A 347 6.23 27.27 -2.54
CA GLY A 347 7.09 27.06 -1.36
C GLY A 347 7.92 25.78 -1.36
N THR A 348 7.48 24.75 -2.07
CA THR A 348 8.10 23.43 -2.03
C THR A 348 9.18 23.37 -3.10
N ARG A 349 10.44 23.15 -2.71
CA ARG A 349 11.57 22.99 -3.66
C ARG A 349 11.34 21.72 -4.49
N LEU A 350 10.56 21.84 -5.57
CA LEU A 350 10.02 20.72 -6.37
C LEU A 350 10.81 20.42 -7.65
N ALA A 351 11.93 21.10 -7.88
CA ALA A 351 12.80 20.76 -9.00
C ALA A 351 13.78 19.67 -8.57
N ALA A 352 13.50 18.42 -8.95
CA ALA A 352 14.50 17.38 -8.90
C ALA A 352 15.75 17.84 -9.64
N SER A 353 16.89 17.73 -8.97
CA SER A 353 18.18 18.11 -9.49
C SER A 353 18.50 17.35 -10.77
N ARG A 354 19.28 17.97 -11.66
CA ARG A 354 19.84 17.28 -12.85
C ARG A 354 20.58 16.00 -12.44
N LEU A 355 21.18 15.98 -11.24
CA LEU A 355 21.85 14.81 -10.68
C LEU A 355 20.88 13.66 -10.39
N GLU A 356 19.73 13.91 -9.76
CA GLU A 356 18.73 12.87 -9.47
C GLU A 356 18.20 12.24 -10.76
N ARG A 357 17.90 13.05 -11.77
CA ARG A 357 17.50 12.55 -13.09
C ARG A 357 18.60 11.71 -13.75
N ALA A 358 19.86 12.14 -13.65
CA ALA A 358 20.99 11.37 -14.19
C ALA A 358 21.22 10.05 -13.44
N ILE A 359 21.04 10.02 -12.12
CA ILE A 359 21.10 8.79 -11.31
C ILE A 359 19.97 7.84 -11.72
N TRP A 360 18.73 8.34 -11.81
CA TRP A 360 17.60 7.56 -12.28
C TRP A 360 17.85 6.95 -13.65
N HIS A 361 18.27 7.77 -14.62
CA HIS A 361 18.58 7.30 -15.96
C HIS A 361 19.64 6.19 -15.94
N ARG A 362 20.69 6.34 -15.11
CA ARG A 362 21.72 5.30 -14.95
C ARG A 362 21.16 4.00 -14.37
N MET A 363 20.30 4.08 -13.34
CA MET A 363 19.67 2.91 -12.73
C MET A 363 18.78 2.18 -13.74
N VAL A 364 17.94 2.92 -14.49
CA VAL A 364 17.06 2.35 -15.53
C VAL A 364 17.88 1.73 -16.66
N SER A 365 18.84 2.47 -17.25
CA SER A 365 19.69 1.93 -18.31
C SER A 365 20.49 0.70 -17.86
N GLY A 366 20.96 0.69 -16.61
CA GLY A 366 21.67 -0.47 -16.03
C GLY A 366 20.77 -1.69 -15.88
N THR A 367 19.54 -1.48 -15.44
CA THR A 367 18.52 -2.53 -15.30
C THR A 367 18.10 -3.07 -16.66
N LEU A 368 17.87 -2.21 -17.64
CA LEU A 368 17.55 -2.60 -19.02
C LEU A 368 18.64 -3.49 -19.65
N ARG A 369 19.92 -3.23 -19.36
CA ARG A 369 21.01 -4.14 -19.80
C ARG A 369 20.84 -5.53 -19.22
N ARG A 370 20.59 -5.65 -17.91
CA ARG A 370 20.38 -6.94 -17.24
C ARG A 370 19.16 -7.69 -17.78
N ILE A 371 18.09 -6.97 -18.09
CA ILE A 371 16.88 -7.54 -18.70
C ILE A 371 17.19 -8.07 -20.10
N ARG A 372 17.87 -7.28 -20.94
CA ARG A 372 18.29 -7.69 -22.28
C ARG A 372 19.23 -8.89 -22.25
N ASP A 373 20.10 -8.98 -21.25
CA ASP A 373 21.00 -10.11 -21.04
C ASP A 373 20.28 -11.35 -20.45
N GLY A 374 18.95 -11.30 -20.31
CA GLY A 374 18.11 -12.42 -19.85
C GLY A 374 18.17 -12.70 -18.35
N GLN A 375 18.76 -11.80 -17.54
CA GLN A 375 18.89 -12.02 -16.10
C GLN A 375 17.55 -11.84 -15.37
N ALA A 376 16.71 -10.92 -15.84
CA ALA A 376 15.41 -10.62 -15.26
C ALA A 376 14.40 -10.26 -16.36
N GLU A 377 13.12 -10.50 -16.10
CA GLU A 377 12.02 -10.08 -16.98
C GLU A 377 11.48 -8.70 -16.60
N LYS A 378 11.48 -8.41 -15.28
CA LYS A 378 10.99 -7.16 -14.71
C LYS A 378 11.79 -6.81 -13.46
N VAL A 379 12.09 -5.53 -13.26
CA VAL A 379 12.63 -5.01 -11.99
C VAL A 379 11.97 -3.68 -11.67
N VAL A 380 11.46 -3.53 -10.45
CA VAL A 380 10.76 -2.32 -10.03
C VAL A 380 11.73 -1.42 -9.28
N LEU A 381 12.32 -0.44 -9.95
CA LEU A 381 13.19 0.55 -9.34
C LEU A 381 12.37 1.61 -8.61
N ALA A 382 12.91 2.14 -7.53
CA ALA A 382 12.30 3.23 -6.80
C ALA A 382 13.21 4.47 -6.74
N ARG A 383 12.60 5.61 -6.43
CA ARG A 383 13.28 6.85 -6.07
C ARG A 383 12.55 7.55 -4.93
N THR A 384 13.27 8.47 -4.32
CA THR A 384 12.79 9.29 -3.21
C THR A 384 12.62 10.74 -3.63
N MET A 385 11.75 11.46 -2.94
CA MET A 385 11.66 12.92 -3.00
C MET A 385 11.65 13.46 -1.58
N GLU A 386 12.62 14.31 -1.26
CA GLU A 386 12.64 15.05 0.01
C GLU A 386 11.74 16.27 -0.11
N VAL A 387 10.86 16.45 0.86
CA VAL A 387 9.87 17.53 0.90
C VAL A 387 9.99 18.22 2.25
N ASP A 388 10.39 19.49 2.19
CA ASP A 388 10.41 20.41 3.33
C ASP A 388 9.22 21.38 3.17
N PRO A 389 8.02 21.07 3.70
CA PRO A 389 6.88 21.96 3.58
C PRO A 389 7.13 23.27 4.35
N PRO A 390 6.59 24.41 3.86
CA PRO A 390 6.79 25.73 4.48
C PRO A 390 6.23 25.82 5.90
N HIS A 391 5.23 24.98 6.22
CA HIS A 391 4.69 24.81 7.57
C HIS A 391 4.76 23.33 7.99
N PRO A 392 4.91 23.04 9.29
CA PRO A 392 4.88 21.68 9.79
C PRO A 392 3.58 20.97 9.40
N VAL A 393 3.69 19.79 8.78
CA VAL A 393 2.54 18.94 8.45
C VAL A 393 2.33 17.92 9.57
N GLU A 394 1.13 17.95 10.17
CA GLU A 394 0.72 16.97 11.17
C GLU A 394 0.29 15.66 10.49
N PRO A 395 0.78 14.48 10.91
CA PRO A 395 0.45 13.20 10.28
C PRO A 395 -1.05 12.88 10.26
N LEU A 396 -1.81 13.35 11.25
CA LEU A 396 -3.27 13.20 11.28
C LEU A 396 -3.93 13.93 10.12
N ASP A 397 -3.57 15.20 9.88
CA ASP A 397 -4.16 15.99 8.80
C ASP A 397 -3.78 15.42 7.43
N LEU A 398 -2.53 14.94 7.30
CA LEU A 398 -2.06 14.27 6.09
C LEU A 398 -2.86 12.99 5.78
N VAL A 399 -3.08 12.11 6.77
CA VAL A 399 -3.80 10.85 6.53
C VAL A 399 -5.29 11.07 6.28
N MET A 400 -5.91 12.09 6.90
CA MET A 400 -7.31 12.45 6.62
C MET A 400 -7.46 13.00 5.19
N ALA A 401 -6.55 13.87 4.74
CA ALA A 401 -6.56 14.36 3.36
C ALA A 401 -6.32 13.23 2.34
N LEU A 402 -5.41 12.29 2.64
CA LEU A 402 -5.21 11.09 1.80
C LEU A 402 -6.46 10.23 1.73
N TRP A 403 -7.16 10.02 2.86
CA TRP A 403 -8.35 9.18 2.92
C TRP A 403 -9.48 9.74 2.06
N GLU A 404 -9.73 11.05 2.15
CA GLU A 404 -10.76 11.74 1.35
C GLU A 404 -10.47 11.68 -0.16
N GLU A 405 -9.20 11.71 -0.58
CA GLU A 405 -8.85 11.68 -2.01
C GLU A 405 -8.68 10.27 -2.59
N ASN A 406 -8.53 9.24 -1.75
CA ASN A 406 -8.11 7.91 -2.18
C ASN A 406 -9.02 6.80 -1.61
N HIS A 407 -10.35 6.99 -1.64
CA HIS A 407 -11.33 6.02 -1.13
C HIS A 407 -11.20 4.60 -1.74
N GLY A 408 -10.70 4.49 -2.98
CA GLY A 408 -10.42 3.22 -3.66
C GLY A 408 -9.09 2.57 -3.29
N SER A 409 -8.38 3.07 -2.28
CA SER A 409 -7.09 2.55 -1.82
C SER A 409 -7.10 2.31 -0.32
N HIS A 410 -6.21 1.44 0.15
CA HIS A 410 -5.96 1.26 1.57
C HIS A 410 -5.13 2.43 2.09
N VAL A 411 -5.77 3.31 2.83
CA VAL A 411 -5.10 4.47 3.44
C VAL A 411 -4.65 4.11 4.85
N PHE A 412 -3.38 4.36 5.16
CA PHE A 412 -2.78 3.99 6.43
C PHE A 412 -1.93 5.11 7.03
N LEU A 413 -1.90 5.14 8.37
CA LEU A 413 -0.95 5.87 9.20
C LEU A 413 -0.41 4.88 10.22
N PHE A 414 0.91 4.85 10.39
CA PHE A 414 1.55 4.19 11.51
C PHE A 414 2.63 5.11 12.08
N GLU A 415 2.41 5.57 13.30
CA GLU A 415 3.35 6.38 14.07
C GLU A 415 3.76 5.58 15.31
N PRO A 416 4.95 4.93 15.31
CA PRO A 416 5.42 4.13 16.44
C PRO A 416 5.58 4.93 17.73
N GLY A 417 5.83 6.23 17.59
CA GLY A 417 6.03 7.19 18.66
C GLY A 417 6.33 8.56 18.06
N PRO A 418 6.48 9.59 18.91
CA PRO A 418 6.63 10.97 18.43
C PRO A 418 7.75 11.13 17.41
N GLY A 419 7.41 11.81 16.33
CA GLY A 419 8.39 12.33 15.38
C GLY A 419 8.84 11.37 14.29
N SER A 420 8.07 10.30 14.04
CA SER A 420 8.32 9.41 12.90
C SER A 420 7.03 8.71 12.49
N ALA A 421 6.31 9.27 11.52
CA ALA A 421 5.08 8.70 10.98
C ALA A 421 5.32 8.15 9.58
N LEU A 422 4.77 6.97 9.30
CA LEU A 422 4.62 6.42 7.96
C LEU A 422 3.16 6.58 7.55
N VAL A 423 2.91 7.27 6.43
CA VAL A 423 1.57 7.51 5.89
C VAL A 423 1.54 7.10 4.43
N GLY A 424 0.46 6.52 3.94
CA GLY A 424 0.31 6.22 2.52
C GLY A 424 -1.08 5.75 2.11
N ALA A 425 -1.22 5.50 0.81
CA ALA A 425 -2.45 5.05 0.17
C ALA A 425 -2.14 3.92 -0.83
N ALA A 426 -2.18 2.67 -0.38
CA ALA A 426 -1.82 1.52 -1.21
C ALA A 426 -3.03 1.08 -2.07
N PRO A 427 -2.92 1.08 -3.41
CA PRO A 427 -4.00 0.62 -4.28
C PRO A 427 -4.09 -0.90 -4.35
N GLU A 428 -3.06 -1.62 -3.93
CA GLU A 428 -2.97 -3.08 -4.02
C GLU A 428 -2.90 -3.76 -2.64
N THR A 429 -3.32 -5.02 -2.60
CA THR A 429 -3.35 -5.89 -1.43
C THR A 429 -2.38 -7.06 -1.61
N ILE A 430 -1.44 -7.22 -0.67
CA ILE A 430 -0.60 -8.42 -0.60
C ILE A 430 -1.48 -9.60 -0.21
N ALA A 431 -2.19 -9.50 0.92
CA ALA A 431 -3.09 -10.54 1.40
C ALA A 431 -4.13 -9.96 2.37
N THR A 432 -5.40 -10.33 2.19
CA THR A 432 -6.48 -10.19 3.16
C THR A 432 -7.01 -11.56 3.49
N VAL A 433 -7.08 -11.94 4.76
CA VAL A 433 -7.65 -13.22 5.20
C VAL A 433 -8.94 -13.00 5.97
N VAL A 434 -10.01 -13.64 5.50
CA VAL A 434 -11.30 -13.70 6.19
C VAL A 434 -11.85 -15.11 6.04
N ASN A 435 -12.15 -15.76 7.17
CA ASN A 435 -12.79 -17.09 7.22
C ASN A 435 -12.03 -18.15 6.37
N GLY A 436 -10.71 -18.24 6.53
CA GLY A 436 -9.88 -19.23 5.83
C GLY A 436 -9.66 -18.95 4.33
N VAL A 437 -10.14 -17.82 3.81
CA VAL A 437 -9.95 -17.41 2.41
C VAL A 437 -9.02 -16.20 2.35
N VAL A 438 -7.90 -16.34 1.64
CA VAL A 438 -7.03 -15.22 1.29
C VAL A 438 -7.53 -14.55 0.01
N ARG A 439 -7.43 -13.22 -0.03
CA ARG A 439 -7.59 -12.38 -1.23
C ARG A 439 -6.34 -11.54 -1.44
N SER A 440 -5.86 -11.47 -2.66
CA SER A 440 -4.72 -10.67 -3.11
C SER A 440 -5.06 -9.99 -4.43
N THR A 441 -4.38 -8.91 -4.76
CA THR A 441 -4.54 -8.21 -6.05
C THR A 441 -3.20 -8.21 -6.78
N ALA A 442 -3.18 -8.72 -8.00
CA ALA A 442 -2.07 -8.52 -8.91
C ALA A 442 -2.29 -7.21 -9.65
N VAL A 443 -1.40 -6.23 -9.51
CA VAL A 443 -1.48 -4.93 -10.16
C VAL A 443 -0.18 -4.66 -10.92
N ALA A 444 -0.29 -4.43 -12.23
CA ALA A 444 0.83 -4.14 -13.13
C ALA A 444 0.30 -3.65 -14.47
N GLY A 445 1.15 -2.97 -15.25
CA GLY A 445 0.69 -2.16 -16.38
C GLY A 445 0.06 -0.86 -15.90
N SER A 446 0.46 0.26 -16.51
CA SER A 446 0.08 1.59 -16.06
C SER A 446 -0.16 2.52 -17.23
N ILE A 447 -1.20 3.35 -17.15
CA ILE A 447 -1.37 4.49 -18.05
C ILE A 447 -1.92 5.68 -17.27
N GLY A 448 -1.67 6.90 -17.76
CA GLY A 448 -2.26 8.12 -17.20
C GLY A 448 -3.79 8.14 -17.30
N VAL A 449 -4.40 9.10 -16.60
CA VAL A 449 -5.80 9.50 -16.87
C VAL A 449 -5.82 10.66 -17.87
N GLY A 450 -6.89 10.74 -18.65
CA GLY A 450 -7.08 11.83 -19.61
C GLY A 450 -7.47 13.14 -18.94
N SER A 451 -7.56 14.19 -19.75
CA SER A 451 -8.08 15.50 -19.36
C SER A 451 -9.57 15.46 -19.02
N ASP A 452 -10.31 14.50 -19.58
CA ASP A 452 -11.71 14.24 -19.31
C ASP A 452 -12.03 12.73 -19.19
N SER A 453 -13.30 12.41 -18.94
CA SER A 453 -13.77 11.03 -18.77
C SER A 453 -13.73 10.22 -20.08
N VAL A 454 -13.84 10.87 -21.23
CA VAL A 454 -13.83 10.22 -22.54
C VAL A 454 -12.40 9.78 -22.88
N GLU A 455 -11.44 10.69 -22.76
CA GLU A 455 -10.02 10.41 -22.95
C GLU A 455 -9.52 9.39 -21.91
N THR A 456 -9.97 9.49 -20.66
CA THR A 456 -9.65 8.48 -19.62
C THR A 456 -10.12 7.08 -20.04
N ALA A 457 -11.32 6.97 -20.60
CA ALA A 457 -11.85 5.69 -21.08
C ALA A 457 -11.11 5.17 -22.33
N GLN A 458 -10.65 6.06 -23.21
CA GLN A 458 -9.81 5.70 -24.35
C GLN A 458 -8.47 5.14 -23.90
N LEU A 459 -7.76 5.85 -23.01
CA LEU A 459 -6.51 5.39 -22.41
C LEU A 459 -6.69 4.07 -21.65
N ALA A 460 -7.80 3.89 -20.94
CA ALA A 460 -8.13 2.62 -20.30
C ALA A 460 -8.24 1.47 -21.31
N ARG A 461 -8.84 1.74 -22.48
CA ARG A 461 -8.97 0.77 -23.56
C ARG A 461 -7.62 0.48 -24.22
N GLU A 462 -6.77 1.47 -24.38
CA GLU A 462 -5.39 1.29 -24.86
C GLU A 462 -4.59 0.41 -23.91
N LEU A 463 -4.59 0.71 -22.62
CA LEU A 463 -3.93 -0.11 -21.60
C LEU A 463 -4.46 -1.56 -21.61
N TYR A 464 -5.77 -1.73 -21.71
CA TYR A 464 -6.39 -3.05 -21.75
C TYR A 464 -5.97 -3.89 -22.95
N ASN A 465 -5.73 -3.26 -24.11
CA ASN A 465 -5.34 -3.95 -25.35
C ASN A 465 -3.83 -3.94 -25.61
N SER A 466 -3.03 -3.32 -24.74
CA SER A 466 -1.58 -3.27 -24.88
C SER A 466 -0.97 -4.65 -24.62
N ASP A 467 -0.39 -5.26 -25.66
CA ASP A 467 0.29 -6.56 -25.54
C ASP A 467 1.45 -6.51 -24.53
N LYS A 468 2.17 -5.37 -24.47
CA LYS A 468 3.25 -5.13 -23.52
C LYS A 468 2.73 -5.16 -22.08
N ASP A 469 1.73 -4.33 -21.77
CA ASP A 469 1.20 -4.21 -20.41
C ASP A 469 0.50 -5.50 -19.97
N ARG A 470 -0.20 -6.18 -20.88
CA ARG A 470 -0.80 -7.49 -20.60
C ARG A 470 0.25 -8.56 -20.32
N ALA A 471 1.33 -8.61 -21.10
CA ALA A 471 2.42 -9.56 -20.85
C ALA A 471 3.08 -9.29 -19.49
N GLU A 472 3.36 -8.02 -19.18
CA GLU A 472 3.86 -7.60 -17.86
C GLU A 472 2.93 -8.08 -16.73
N HIS A 473 1.64 -7.84 -16.90
CA HIS A 473 0.62 -8.23 -15.93
C HIS A 473 0.54 -9.74 -15.73
N ASP A 474 0.59 -10.51 -16.82
CA ASP A 474 0.54 -11.97 -16.79
C ASP A 474 1.74 -12.59 -16.06
N PHE A 475 2.92 -11.95 -16.06
CA PHE A 475 4.04 -12.39 -15.21
C PHE A 475 3.72 -12.25 -13.73
N VAL A 476 3.13 -11.13 -13.32
CA VAL A 476 2.75 -10.87 -11.92
C VAL A 476 1.73 -11.89 -11.44
N VAL A 477 0.68 -12.13 -12.23
CA VAL A 477 -0.38 -13.09 -11.90
C VAL A 477 0.19 -14.50 -11.77
N ARG A 478 1.00 -14.96 -12.73
CA ARG A 478 1.58 -16.31 -12.71
C ARG A 478 2.47 -16.55 -11.49
N ASP A 479 3.35 -15.60 -11.16
CA ASP A 479 4.23 -15.70 -9.99
C ASP A 479 3.42 -15.78 -8.68
N MET A 480 2.40 -14.92 -8.50
CA MET A 480 1.56 -14.93 -7.31
C MET A 480 0.75 -16.23 -7.18
N VAL A 481 0.16 -16.72 -8.26
CA VAL A 481 -0.58 -18.00 -8.28
C VAL A 481 0.35 -19.18 -7.96
N ALA A 482 1.55 -19.21 -8.55
CA ALA A 482 2.53 -20.26 -8.29
C ALA A 482 2.95 -20.30 -6.82
N ARG A 483 3.19 -19.13 -6.20
CA ARG A 483 3.55 -19.01 -4.79
C ARG A 483 2.46 -19.46 -3.83
N LEU A 484 1.22 -19.10 -4.10
CA LEU A 484 0.08 -19.57 -3.31
C LEU A 484 -0.13 -21.07 -3.48
N SER A 485 -0.02 -21.58 -4.70
CA SER A 485 -0.17 -23.02 -4.99
C SER A 485 0.93 -23.85 -4.31
N ALA A 486 2.17 -23.33 -4.26
CA ALA A 486 3.29 -23.98 -3.58
C ALA A 486 3.10 -24.10 -2.05
N LEU A 487 2.22 -23.28 -1.46
CA LEU A 487 1.82 -23.40 -0.06
C LEU A 487 0.69 -24.43 0.16
N GLY A 488 0.20 -25.07 -0.90
CA GLY A 488 -0.96 -25.96 -0.84
C GLY A 488 -2.30 -25.22 -0.84
N CYS A 489 -2.32 -23.92 -1.15
CA CYS A 489 -3.58 -23.18 -1.27
C CYS A 489 -4.32 -23.59 -2.55
N THR A 490 -5.66 -23.68 -2.47
CA THR A 490 -6.49 -23.86 -3.66
C THR A 490 -6.82 -22.51 -4.26
N VAL A 491 -6.18 -22.15 -5.37
CA VAL A 491 -6.21 -20.80 -5.95
C VAL A 491 -7.28 -20.67 -7.03
N ARG A 492 -7.99 -19.54 -7.01
CA ARG A 492 -8.86 -19.03 -8.07
C ARG A 492 -8.43 -17.59 -8.38
N ARG A 493 -8.62 -17.17 -9.63
CA ARG A 493 -8.37 -15.80 -10.06
C ARG A 493 -9.40 -15.35 -11.06
N ASP A 494 -9.53 -14.05 -11.25
CA ASP A 494 -10.29 -13.52 -12.38
C ASP A 494 -9.71 -14.06 -13.69
N VAL A 495 -10.58 -14.34 -14.66
CA VAL A 495 -10.20 -14.95 -15.94
C VAL A 495 -9.33 -13.99 -16.76
N ALA A 496 -9.70 -12.71 -16.74
CA ALA A 496 -9.00 -11.60 -17.39
C ALA A 496 -8.82 -10.45 -16.39
N PRO A 497 -7.81 -9.58 -16.60
CA PRO A 497 -7.68 -8.37 -15.81
C PRO A 497 -8.85 -7.41 -16.06
N HIS A 498 -9.04 -6.46 -15.16
CA HIS A 498 -9.87 -5.27 -15.37
C HIS A 498 -9.04 -4.01 -15.17
N VAL A 499 -9.53 -2.86 -15.66
CA VAL A 499 -8.84 -1.58 -15.45
C VAL A 499 -9.26 -1.00 -14.10
N LEU A 500 -8.29 -0.87 -13.20
CA LEU A 500 -8.41 -0.13 -11.95
C LEU A 500 -8.07 1.34 -12.21
N THR A 501 -9.09 2.18 -12.34
CA THR A 501 -8.92 3.64 -12.50
C THR A 501 -8.79 4.31 -11.13
N LEU A 502 -7.65 4.97 -10.91
CA LEU A 502 -7.36 5.77 -9.72
C LEU A 502 -7.28 7.24 -10.13
N ALA A 503 -7.14 8.15 -9.16
CA ALA A 503 -7.28 9.59 -9.41
C ALA A 503 -6.39 10.18 -10.52
N ARG A 504 -5.23 9.57 -10.81
CA ARG A 504 -4.24 10.06 -11.80
C ARG A 504 -3.65 8.99 -12.71
N ILE A 505 -3.89 7.73 -12.40
CA ILE A 505 -3.26 6.59 -13.05
C ILE A 505 -4.25 5.44 -13.10
N GLN A 506 -4.14 4.62 -14.12
CA GLN A 506 -4.95 3.43 -14.32
C GLN A 506 -4.03 2.22 -14.38
N HIS A 507 -4.48 1.09 -13.83
CA HIS A 507 -3.70 -0.15 -13.83
C HIS A 507 -4.52 -1.33 -14.34
N LEU A 508 -3.85 -2.35 -14.87
CA LEU A 508 -4.50 -3.67 -14.97
C LEU A 508 -4.48 -4.31 -13.58
N GLU A 509 -5.63 -4.80 -13.14
CA GLU A 509 -5.82 -5.55 -11.89
C GLU A 509 -6.44 -6.92 -12.16
N THR A 510 -5.85 -7.96 -11.56
CA THR A 510 -6.45 -9.29 -11.45
C THR A 510 -6.64 -9.63 -9.98
N LYS A 511 -7.87 -9.96 -9.56
CA LYS A 511 -8.11 -10.42 -8.19
C LYS A 511 -7.79 -11.92 -8.10
N ILE A 512 -7.11 -12.28 -7.03
CA ILE A 512 -6.71 -13.66 -6.72
C ILE A 512 -7.34 -14.01 -5.37
N ALA A 513 -8.02 -15.14 -5.31
CA ALA A 513 -8.59 -15.70 -4.09
C ALA A 513 -8.07 -17.12 -3.88
N ALA A 514 -7.76 -17.51 -2.65
CA ALA A 514 -7.37 -18.89 -2.37
C ALA A 514 -7.88 -19.37 -1.02
N THR A 515 -8.26 -20.65 -0.95
CA THR A 515 -8.52 -21.31 0.33
C THR A 515 -7.18 -21.70 0.95
N ILE A 516 -6.99 -21.32 2.20
CA ILE A 516 -5.76 -21.52 2.97
C ILE A 516 -5.88 -22.82 3.77
N PRO A 517 -4.87 -23.70 3.78
CA PRO A 517 -4.81 -24.84 4.70
C PRO A 517 -4.85 -24.40 6.17
N ASP A 518 -5.49 -25.17 7.04
CA ASP A 518 -5.67 -24.82 8.47
C ASP A 518 -4.35 -24.60 9.23
N ALA A 519 -3.26 -25.21 8.78
CA ALA A 519 -1.94 -25.07 9.37
C ALA A 519 -1.25 -23.74 9.03
N LEU A 520 -1.74 -22.98 8.04
CA LEU A 520 -1.13 -21.74 7.59
C LEU A 520 -1.81 -20.51 8.17
N THR A 521 -0.99 -19.53 8.50
CA THR A 521 -1.41 -18.23 9.01
C THR A 521 -1.39 -17.18 7.89
N LEU A 522 -2.02 -16.03 8.13
CA LEU A 522 -1.90 -14.86 7.25
C LEU A 522 -0.42 -14.48 7.03
N LEU A 523 0.43 -14.55 8.07
CA LEU A 523 1.83 -14.17 7.96
C LEU A 523 2.64 -15.14 7.10
N ASP A 524 2.26 -16.41 7.02
CA ASP A 524 2.85 -17.37 6.07
C ASP A 524 2.55 -16.97 4.62
N ILE A 525 1.31 -16.55 4.36
CA ILE A 525 0.92 -16.07 3.04
C ILE A 525 1.67 -14.79 2.68
N VAL A 526 1.76 -13.83 3.61
CA VAL A 526 2.50 -12.58 3.41
C VAL A 526 3.98 -12.85 3.20
N ALA A 527 4.59 -13.77 3.95
CA ALA A 527 6.00 -14.15 3.79
C ALA A 527 6.27 -14.76 2.41
N SER A 528 5.33 -15.56 1.88
CA SER A 528 5.44 -16.15 0.54
C SER A 528 5.27 -15.10 -0.56
N LEU A 529 4.29 -14.20 -0.43
CA LEU A 529 3.99 -13.20 -1.46
C LEU A 529 4.92 -11.98 -1.43
N HIS A 530 5.51 -11.64 -0.29
CA HIS A 530 6.39 -10.47 -0.15
C HIS A 530 7.85 -10.78 -0.50
N PRO A 531 8.55 -9.91 -1.26
CA PRO A 531 7.99 -8.83 -2.05
C PRO A 531 7.25 -9.35 -3.28
N THR A 532 6.15 -8.67 -3.64
CA THR A 532 5.39 -9.00 -4.84
C THR A 532 6.19 -8.61 -6.09
N PRO A 533 5.89 -9.22 -7.25
CA PRO A 533 6.45 -8.76 -8.52
C PRO A 533 6.18 -7.28 -8.84
N ALA A 534 5.06 -6.74 -8.36
CA ALA A 534 4.64 -5.36 -8.58
C ALA A 534 5.53 -4.33 -7.87
N VAL A 535 6.23 -4.73 -6.80
CA VAL A 535 7.12 -3.85 -6.03
C VAL A 535 8.59 -4.25 -6.07
N CYS A 536 8.91 -5.42 -6.62
CA CYS A 536 10.29 -5.92 -6.69
C CYS A 536 10.69 -6.30 -8.11
N GLY A 537 10.01 -7.27 -8.72
CA GLY A 537 10.33 -7.78 -10.05
C GLY A 537 10.39 -9.31 -10.13
N ILE A 538 10.75 -9.81 -11.31
CA ILE A 538 10.77 -11.22 -11.68
C ILE A 538 12.05 -11.52 -12.48
N PRO A 539 12.79 -12.61 -12.17
CA PRO A 539 12.63 -13.48 -11.00
C PRO A 539 12.97 -12.75 -9.68
N ARG A 540 12.20 -13.03 -8.61
CA ARG A 540 12.29 -12.29 -7.33
C ARG A 540 13.71 -12.14 -6.77
N ASN A 541 14.48 -13.22 -6.72
CA ASN A 541 15.81 -13.19 -6.10
C ASN A 541 16.79 -12.35 -6.92
N VAL A 542 16.71 -12.44 -8.25
CA VAL A 542 17.53 -11.63 -9.16
C VAL A 542 17.14 -10.16 -9.04
N ALA A 543 15.84 -9.85 -9.10
CA ALA A 543 15.35 -8.49 -8.92
C ALA A 543 15.82 -7.90 -7.58
N ARG A 544 15.74 -8.64 -6.47
CA ARG A 544 16.27 -8.19 -5.16
C ARG A 544 17.76 -7.88 -5.18
N SER A 545 18.58 -8.69 -5.88
CA SER A 545 20.01 -8.41 -6.04
C SER A 545 20.22 -7.10 -6.79
N ILE A 546 19.51 -6.94 -7.92
CA ILE A 546 19.57 -5.72 -8.74
C ILE A 546 19.19 -4.49 -7.93
N LEU A 547 18.11 -4.54 -7.13
CA LEU A 547 17.70 -3.43 -6.27
C LEU A 547 18.78 -3.09 -5.23
N THR A 548 19.36 -4.10 -4.59
CA THR A 548 20.42 -3.93 -3.59
C THR A 548 21.67 -3.27 -4.19
N GLU A 549 21.97 -3.57 -5.46
CA GLU A 549 23.13 -3.03 -6.17
C GLU A 549 22.88 -1.67 -6.83
N SER A 550 21.63 -1.38 -7.22
CA SER A 550 21.29 -0.22 -8.05
C SER A 550 20.73 0.95 -7.26
N GLU A 551 19.90 0.70 -6.24
CA GLU A 551 19.25 1.79 -5.48
C GLU A 551 20.21 2.46 -4.52
N VAL A 552 20.29 3.79 -4.60
CA VAL A 552 21.20 4.62 -3.80
C VAL A 552 20.64 5.00 -2.41
N PHE A 553 19.55 4.36 -2.00
CA PHE A 553 18.87 4.60 -0.73
C PHE A 553 18.29 3.27 -0.21
N ASP A 554 17.90 3.27 1.06
CA ASP A 554 17.24 2.12 1.65
C ASP A 554 15.72 2.32 1.66
N ARG A 555 15.00 1.32 1.13
CA ARG A 555 13.54 1.31 1.15
C ARG A 555 12.98 1.26 2.56
N GLY A 556 13.67 0.68 3.55
CA GLY A 556 13.12 0.51 4.89
C GLY A 556 11.73 -0.10 4.84
N TRP A 557 10.68 0.61 5.28
CA TRP A 557 9.29 0.12 5.20
C TRP A 557 8.57 0.44 3.89
N TYR A 558 9.09 1.32 3.03
CA TYR A 558 8.52 1.54 1.70
C TYR A 558 8.48 0.23 0.91
N ALA A 559 7.34 -0.03 0.26
CA ALA A 559 7.02 -1.30 -0.41
C ALA A 559 7.06 -2.54 0.50
N GLY A 560 7.25 -2.38 1.81
CA GLY A 560 7.12 -3.43 2.81
C GLY A 560 5.66 -3.68 3.20
N PRO A 561 5.31 -4.86 3.74
CA PRO A 561 3.97 -5.15 4.22
C PRO A 561 3.61 -4.28 5.43
N VAL A 562 2.53 -3.52 5.34
CA VAL A 562 1.92 -2.76 6.43
C VAL A 562 0.46 -3.15 6.59
N GLY A 563 -0.02 -3.22 7.83
CA GLY A 563 -1.39 -3.61 8.13
C GLY A 563 -1.61 -4.10 9.57
N TRP A 564 -2.49 -5.08 9.72
CA TRP A 564 -2.95 -5.62 11.00
C TRP A 564 -3.39 -7.06 10.84
N PHE A 565 -3.29 -7.79 11.93
CA PHE A 565 -3.85 -9.14 12.04
C PHE A 565 -4.37 -9.38 13.45
N GLY A 566 -5.36 -10.25 13.52
CA GLY A 566 -6.14 -10.52 14.72
C GLY A 566 -5.92 -11.92 15.28
N SER A 567 -6.29 -12.04 16.54
CA SER A 567 -6.43 -13.32 17.27
C SER A 567 -7.42 -14.29 16.63
N ASP A 568 -8.33 -13.79 15.78
CA ASP A 568 -9.31 -14.60 15.03
C ASP A 568 -8.78 -15.07 13.65
N GLY A 569 -7.48 -14.90 13.40
CA GLY A 569 -6.84 -15.26 12.13
C GLY A 569 -7.17 -14.32 10.97
N LYS A 570 -8.00 -13.30 11.19
CA LYS A 570 -8.30 -12.29 10.18
C LYS A 570 -7.20 -11.25 10.15
N GLY A 571 -7.00 -10.66 8.99
CA GLY A 571 -6.05 -9.58 8.85
C GLY A 571 -5.86 -9.20 7.42
N ILE A 572 -5.05 -8.19 7.24
CA ILE A 572 -4.77 -7.64 5.94
C ILE A 572 -3.38 -7.00 5.96
N PHE A 573 -2.68 -7.12 4.85
CA PHE A 573 -1.42 -6.46 4.58
C PHE A 573 -1.40 -5.92 3.15
N VAL A 574 -0.93 -4.69 3.03
CA VAL A 574 -0.70 -3.97 1.77
C VAL A 574 0.77 -3.60 1.68
N PRO A 575 1.34 -3.43 0.49
CA PRO A 575 2.68 -2.86 0.38
C PRO A 575 2.57 -1.36 0.66
N ALA A 576 3.50 -0.80 1.45
CA ALA A 576 3.51 0.62 1.75
C ALA A 576 3.90 1.43 0.49
N LEU A 577 2.90 1.71 -0.35
CA LEU A 577 3.01 2.47 -1.59
C LEU A 577 2.34 3.83 -1.48
N ARG A 578 2.69 4.73 -2.41
CA ARG A 578 2.23 6.13 -2.42
C ARG A 578 2.35 6.72 -1.01
N SER A 579 3.54 6.54 -0.45
CA SER A 579 3.78 6.71 0.97
C SER A 579 4.89 7.71 1.23
N ALA A 580 4.81 8.33 2.40
CA ALA A 580 5.88 9.14 2.95
C ALA A 580 6.20 8.73 4.38
N VAL A 581 7.46 8.90 4.76
CA VAL A 581 7.90 8.82 6.15
C VAL A 581 8.48 10.16 6.57
N GLY A 582 8.08 10.64 7.74
CA GLY A 582 8.48 11.96 8.22
C GLY A 582 7.62 12.46 9.36
N THR A 583 7.86 13.72 9.73
CA THR A 583 7.09 14.47 10.72
C THR A 583 7.39 15.96 10.57
N GLY A 584 6.40 16.81 10.86
CA GLY A 584 6.61 18.26 10.88
C GLY A 584 7.07 18.78 9.52
N SER A 585 8.27 19.37 9.49
CA SER A 585 8.81 20.04 8.29
C SER A 585 9.75 19.18 7.45
N ARG A 586 9.83 17.87 7.67
CA ARG A 586 10.67 16.98 6.85
C ARG A 586 9.96 15.69 6.52
N TRP A 587 9.77 15.45 5.23
CA TRP A 587 9.13 14.25 4.72
C TRP A 587 9.91 13.67 3.56
N ARG A 588 10.07 12.36 3.56
CA ARG A 588 10.58 11.63 2.41
C ARG A 588 9.45 10.84 1.77
N LEU A 589 9.17 11.13 0.52
CA LEU A 589 8.19 10.42 -0.31
C LEU A 589 8.90 9.34 -1.12
N PHE A 590 8.16 8.28 -1.48
CA PHE A 590 8.67 7.18 -2.28
C PHE A 590 7.75 6.85 -3.46
N ALA A 591 8.35 6.61 -4.62
CA ALA A 591 7.67 6.14 -5.82
C ALA A 591 8.57 5.17 -6.60
N GLY A 592 7.98 4.25 -7.35
CA GLY A 592 8.73 3.30 -8.17
C GLY A 592 8.09 3.05 -9.52
N GLY A 593 8.90 2.63 -10.48
CA GLY A 593 8.56 2.32 -11.88
C GLY A 593 8.98 0.90 -12.22
N GLY A 594 8.11 0.19 -12.95
CA GLY A 594 8.34 -1.20 -13.33
C GLY A 594 9.14 -1.28 -14.61
N ILE A 595 10.46 -1.52 -14.50
CA ILE A 595 11.33 -1.57 -15.67
C ILE A 595 11.20 -2.92 -16.35
N VAL A 596 10.82 -2.89 -17.62
CA VAL A 596 10.69 -4.04 -18.52
C VAL A 596 11.45 -3.77 -19.82
N ALA A 597 11.53 -4.78 -20.70
CA ALA A 597 12.08 -4.58 -22.03
C ALA A 597 11.32 -3.43 -22.75
N GLY A 598 12.08 -2.48 -23.31
CA GLY A 598 11.50 -1.31 -23.99
C GLY A 598 10.98 -0.21 -23.05
N SER A 599 11.29 -0.22 -21.75
CA SER A 599 11.09 0.97 -20.89
C SER A 599 12.01 2.12 -21.32
N ASP A 600 11.49 3.34 -21.27
CA ASP A 600 12.25 4.57 -21.53
C ASP A 600 12.54 5.31 -20.21
N PRO A 601 13.81 5.63 -19.88
CA PRO A 601 14.13 6.26 -18.60
C PRO A 601 13.41 7.58 -18.30
N ALA A 602 13.09 8.38 -19.31
CA ALA A 602 12.39 9.66 -19.14
C ALA A 602 10.90 9.43 -18.86
N LEU A 603 10.25 8.53 -19.61
CA LEU A 603 8.86 8.17 -19.35
C LEU A 603 8.67 7.53 -17.96
N GLU A 604 9.59 6.67 -17.54
CA GLU A 604 9.56 6.04 -16.21
C GLU A 604 9.79 7.07 -15.07
N TRP A 605 10.54 8.14 -15.36
CA TRP A 605 10.65 9.28 -14.45
C TRP A 605 9.30 10.01 -14.32
N GLU A 606 8.62 10.27 -15.42
CA GLU A 606 7.31 10.94 -15.44
C GLU A 606 6.24 10.10 -14.73
N GLU A 607 6.24 8.77 -14.92
CA GLU A 607 5.33 7.88 -14.18
C GLU A 607 5.56 7.98 -12.66
N THR A 608 6.80 8.06 -12.21
CA THR A 608 7.09 8.22 -10.78
C THR A 608 6.69 9.59 -10.25
N GLU A 609 6.72 10.67 -11.06
CA GLU A 609 6.14 11.98 -10.67
C GLU A 609 4.64 11.88 -10.41
N LEU A 610 3.91 11.16 -11.26
CA LEU A 610 2.47 10.92 -11.06
C LEU A 610 2.20 10.14 -9.77
N LYS A 611 3.06 9.18 -9.42
CA LYS A 611 2.93 8.36 -8.21
C LYS A 611 3.22 9.13 -6.91
N PHE A 612 3.93 10.26 -6.98
CA PHE A 612 4.11 11.16 -5.82
C PHE A 612 2.89 12.04 -5.54
N GLN A 613 2.07 12.33 -6.56
CA GLN A 613 0.95 13.28 -6.46
C GLN A 613 -0.04 13.02 -5.32
N PRO A 614 -0.44 11.77 -5.01
CA PRO A 614 -1.39 11.53 -3.91
C PRO A 614 -0.90 12.11 -2.57
N VAL A 615 0.39 11.94 -2.27
CA VAL A 615 0.98 12.46 -1.02
C VAL A 615 1.24 13.96 -1.12
N LEU A 616 1.76 14.45 -2.25
CA LEU A 616 2.04 15.88 -2.43
C LEU A 616 0.77 16.73 -2.31
N ARG A 617 -0.35 16.29 -2.89
CA ARG A 617 -1.64 16.99 -2.77
C ARG A 617 -2.18 16.95 -1.36
N ALA A 618 -2.12 15.79 -0.71
CA ALA A 618 -2.54 15.66 0.67
C ALA A 618 -1.67 16.52 1.62
N MET A 619 -0.37 16.63 1.37
CA MET A 619 0.53 17.54 2.09
C MET A 619 0.21 19.01 1.82
N ALA A 620 -0.08 19.39 0.57
CA ALA A 620 -0.51 20.75 0.25
C ALA A 620 -1.79 21.13 1.01
N ARG A 621 -2.75 20.20 1.11
CA ARG A 621 -3.98 20.42 1.90
C ARG A 621 -3.74 20.44 3.40
N ALA A 622 -2.87 19.57 3.91
CA ALA A 622 -2.56 19.46 5.34
C ALA A 622 -1.61 20.57 5.84
N GLY A 623 -0.73 21.10 4.99
CA GLY A 623 0.32 22.07 5.31
C GLY A 623 -0.07 23.54 5.18
N ILE A 624 -1.31 23.87 4.83
CA ILE A 624 -1.80 25.26 4.77
C ILE A 624 -2.39 25.72 6.12
N ALA A 625 -2.24 24.95 7.20
CA ALA A 625 -2.76 25.29 8.52
C ALA A 625 -1.66 25.83 9.47
N ALA A 626 -1.35 27.13 9.39
CA ALA A 626 -0.88 27.97 10.51
C ALA A 626 -0.69 29.44 10.07
N GLY A 627 -1.80 30.15 9.86
CA GLY A 627 -1.77 31.57 9.52
C GLY A 627 -3.11 32.24 9.78
N ALA A 628 -3.58 32.22 11.04
CA ALA A 628 -4.67 33.08 11.45
C ALA A 628 -4.43 33.65 12.86
N ALA A 629 -4.33 34.97 12.90
CA ALA A 629 -4.60 35.88 14.03
C ALA A 629 -3.63 35.89 15.22
N THR A 630 -2.59 36.73 15.12
CA THR A 630 -2.32 37.71 16.19
C THR A 630 -2.43 39.10 15.58
N GLY A 631 -3.64 39.62 15.58
CA GLY A 631 -3.93 41.02 15.35
C GLY A 631 -5.08 41.41 16.26
N SER A 632 -4.77 42.01 17.41
CA SER A 632 -5.61 42.98 18.12
C SER A 632 -4.88 43.49 19.36
N GLY A 633 -4.73 44.82 19.46
CA GLY A 633 -4.42 45.55 20.69
C GLY A 633 -3.07 46.21 20.68
#